data_AF-A0A5E5A3G1-F1
#
_entry.id   AF-A0A5E5A3G1-F1
#
_cell.length_a   1.000
_cell.length_b   1.000
_cell.length_c   1.000
_cell.angle_alpha   90.00
_cell.angle_beta   90.00
_cell.angle_gamma   90.00
#
_symmetry.space_group_name_H-M   'P 1'
#
loop_
_entity.id
_entity.type
_entity.pdbx_description
1 polymer ?
#
loop_
_entity_poly.entity_id
_entity_poly.type
_entity_poly.pdbx_seq_one_letter_code
_entity_poly.pdbx_strand_id
1 'polypeptide(L)'
;MRHGSRRLFSNDDVVADLPPKKRSGEKNSARVVTLDELEAATGRDRWSLSRDFRTFYGTSPYRYLTMRRLDDVRHQLLAGTSLVDAAATAGFADQSHMTRHFSKTFGLTPGRWLQVASGILPG
;
A
#
# COMPACT_ATOMS: atom_id res chain seq x y z
N MET A 1 -9.60 -45.76 1.44
CA MET A 1 -8.50 -45.01 0.78
C MET A 1 -8.73 -43.52 1.05
N ARG A 2 -7.65 -42.81 1.40
CA ARG A 2 -7.53 -41.51 2.12
C ARG A 2 -8.41 -40.38 1.51
N HIS A 3 -9.46 -39.87 2.16
CA HIS A 3 -9.54 -38.78 3.16
C HIS A 3 -8.75 -37.50 2.86
N GLY A 4 -9.43 -36.35 2.81
CA GLY A 4 -8.84 -35.08 3.22
C GLY A 4 -9.25 -33.83 2.43
N SER A 5 -10.37 -33.23 2.84
CA SER A 5 -10.68 -31.78 2.85
C SER A 5 -9.92 -30.84 1.90
N ARG A 6 -10.71 -30.25 1.00
CA ARG A 6 -10.59 -28.89 0.45
C ARG A 6 -9.85 -27.95 1.42
N ARG A 7 -8.57 -27.68 1.18
CA ARG A 7 -7.86 -26.50 1.70
C ARG A 7 -7.61 -25.56 0.52
N LEU A 8 -8.62 -24.74 0.24
CA LEU A 8 -8.40 -23.46 -0.41
C LEU A 8 -7.54 -22.66 0.57
N PHE A 9 -6.33 -22.27 0.15
CA PHE A 9 -5.45 -21.26 0.74
C PHE A 9 -5.61 -20.97 2.25
N SER A 10 -4.57 -21.26 3.05
CA SER A 10 -4.47 -20.65 4.38
C SER A 10 -4.28 -19.13 4.21
N ASN A 11 -5.04 -18.38 5.01
CA ASN A 11 -5.38 -16.96 4.83
C ASN A 11 -4.28 -15.95 5.19
N ASP A 12 -3.04 -16.36 5.45
CA ASP A 12 -2.09 -15.51 6.18
C ASP A 12 -1.06 -14.74 5.30
N ASP A 13 -0.89 -15.07 4.02
CA ASP A 13 0.31 -14.61 3.29
C ASP A 13 0.08 -13.53 2.19
N VAL A 14 -1.16 -13.15 1.91
CA VAL A 14 -1.47 -12.08 0.92
C VAL A 14 -1.97 -10.79 1.62
N VAL A 15 -1.97 -10.75 2.95
CA VAL A 15 -2.44 -9.61 3.75
C VAL A 15 -1.36 -9.17 4.72
N ALA A 16 -0.48 -8.30 4.25
CA ALA A 16 0.27 -7.41 5.12
C ALA A 16 -0.04 -5.95 4.77
N ASP A 17 -1.31 -5.61 4.54
CA ASP A 17 -1.82 -4.25 4.81
C ASP A 17 -3.36 -4.10 4.75
N LEU A 18 -4.11 -4.81 5.60
CA LEU A 18 -5.44 -4.35 6.04
C LEU A 18 -5.27 -3.80 7.46
N PRO A 19 -5.80 -2.61 7.82
CA PRO A 19 -5.63 -2.08 9.17
C PRO A 19 -6.28 -3.02 10.19
N PRO A 20 -5.55 -3.47 11.24
CA PRO A 20 -6.16 -4.24 12.31
C PRO A 20 -7.11 -3.34 13.13
N LYS A 21 -8.26 -3.89 13.54
CA LYS A 21 -8.95 -3.38 14.73
C LYS A 21 -7.93 -3.33 15.86
N LYS A 22 -7.67 -2.13 16.40
CA LYS A 22 -6.76 -1.88 17.52
C LYS A 22 -6.88 -2.99 18.59
N ARG A 23 -5.84 -3.81 18.70
CA ARG A 23 -5.49 -4.50 19.95
C ARG A 23 -4.08 -4.06 20.29
N SER A 24 -3.96 -3.50 21.48
CA SER A 24 -2.73 -2.97 22.06
C SER A 24 -1.61 -4.03 22.00
N GLY A 25 -0.48 -3.74 21.33
CA GLY A 25 0.80 -4.34 21.71
C GLY A 25 1.69 -5.01 20.66
N GLU A 26 1.26 -5.29 19.42
CA GLU A 26 2.09 -6.07 18.47
C GLU A 26 2.85 -5.18 17.47
N LYS A 27 4.19 -5.16 17.52
CA LYS A 27 5.04 -4.54 16.49
C LYS A 27 5.10 -5.45 15.26
N ASN A 28 4.13 -5.32 14.36
CA ASN A 28 4.24 -5.87 13.01
C ASN A 28 5.30 -5.08 12.23
N SER A 29 6.50 -5.64 12.09
CA SER A 29 7.51 -5.16 11.16
C SER A 29 6.99 -5.36 9.73
N ALA A 30 6.32 -4.34 9.19
CA ALA A 30 5.77 -4.30 7.83
C ALA A 30 6.92 -4.26 6.79
N ARG A 31 7.56 -5.41 6.57
CA ARG A 31 8.51 -5.58 5.48
C ARG A 31 7.73 -5.78 4.19
N VAL A 32 8.06 -5.00 3.15
CA VAL A 32 7.48 -5.16 1.82
C VAL A 32 7.86 -6.54 1.28
N VAL A 33 6.87 -7.39 1.02
CA VAL A 33 7.04 -8.68 0.35
C VAL A 33 6.95 -8.45 -1.16
N THR A 34 7.98 -8.89 -1.88
CA THR A 34 8.06 -8.76 -3.35
C THR A 34 7.34 -9.91 -4.04
N LEU A 35 6.95 -9.70 -5.30
CA LEU A 35 6.38 -10.80 -6.10
C LEU A 35 7.38 -11.94 -6.28
N ASP A 36 8.69 -11.67 -6.30
CA ASP A 36 9.74 -12.68 -6.47
C ASP A 36 9.87 -13.58 -5.25
N GLU A 37 9.74 -13.01 -4.05
CA GLU A 37 9.67 -13.78 -2.82
C GLU A 37 8.42 -14.67 -2.79
N LEU A 38 7.30 -14.19 -3.32
CA LEU A 38 6.08 -14.99 -3.45
C LEU A 38 6.20 -16.09 -4.51
N GLU A 39 6.89 -15.84 -5.62
CA GLU A 39 7.19 -16.87 -6.62
C GLU A 39 8.04 -17.99 -6.00
N ALA A 40 9.12 -17.62 -5.30
CA ALA A 40 10.02 -18.56 -4.64
C ALA A 40 9.31 -19.36 -3.54
N ALA A 41 8.42 -18.74 -2.76
CA ALA A 41 7.72 -19.39 -1.66
C ALA A 41 6.56 -20.30 -2.13
N THR A 42 5.91 -19.97 -3.25
CA THR A 42 4.68 -20.66 -3.69
C THR A 42 4.87 -21.54 -4.92
N GLY A 43 5.97 -21.39 -5.65
CA GLY A 43 6.20 -22.04 -6.94
C GLY A 43 5.25 -21.56 -8.05
N ARG A 44 4.53 -20.45 -7.83
CA ARG A 44 3.60 -19.88 -8.80
C ARG A 44 4.23 -18.67 -9.45
N ASP A 45 4.00 -18.51 -10.74
CA ASP A 45 4.51 -17.37 -11.49
C ASP A 45 3.82 -16.06 -11.09
N ARG A 46 4.53 -14.95 -11.29
CA ARG A 46 4.14 -13.57 -10.99
C ARG A 46 2.81 -13.18 -11.62
N TRP A 47 2.50 -13.70 -12.82
CA TRP A 47 1.27 -13.36 -13.52
C TRP A 47 0.07 -14.07 -12.90
N SER A 48 0.21 -15.33 -12.51
CA SER A 48 -0.79 -16.05 -11.73
C SER A 48 -1.06 -15.36 -10.39
N LEU A 49 -0.01 -14.98 -9.66
CA LEU A 49 -0.12 -14.24 -8.40
C LEU A 49 -0.81 -12.88 -8.58
N SER A 50 -0.45 -12.15 -9.63
CA SER A 50 -1.05 -10.85 -9.95
C SER A 50 -2.52 -10.96 -10.35
N ARG A 51 -2.89 -12.01 -11.10
CA ARG A 51 -4.29 -12.31 -11.42
C ARG A 51 -5.08 -12.55 -10.14
N ASP A 52 -4.60 -13.45 -9.29
CA ASP A 52 -5.34 -13.84 -8.10
C ASP A 52 -5.52 -12.64 -7.17
N PHE A 53 -4.47 -11.83 -6.99
CA PHE A 53 -4.59 -10.57 -6.27
C PHE A 53 -5.68 -9.67 -6.86
N ARG A 54 -5.73 -9.51 -8.19
CA ARG A 54 -6.78 -8.72 -8.84
C ARG A 54 -8.16 -9.31 -8.64
N THR A 55 -8.31 -10.64 -8.63
CA THR A 55 -9.57 -11.32 -8.33
C THR A 55 -10.04 -11.05 -6.91
N PHE A 56 -9.13 -11.06 -5.93
CA PHE A 56 -9.47 -10.83 -4.52
C PHE A 56 -9.68 -9.35 -4.17
N TYR A 57 -8.86 -8.44 -4.71
CA TYR A 57 -8.82 -7.02 -4.31
C TYR A 57 -9.38 -6.05 -5.37
N GLY A 58 -9.78 -6.55 -6.55
CA GLY A 58 -10.33 -5.73 -7.64
C GLY A 58 -9.32 -4.80 -8.34
N THR A 59 -8.04 -4.84 -7.95
CA THR A 59 -6.99 -3.95 -8.48
C THR A 59 -5.66 -4.69 -8.63
N SER A 60 -4.70 -4.14 -9.38
CA SER A 60 -3.35 -4.71 -9.45
C SER A 60 -2.58 -4.49 -8.14
N PRO A 61 -1.63 -5.39 -7.79
CA PRO A 61 -0.76 -5.23 -6.63
C PRO A 61 -0.04 -3.87 -6.60
N TYR A 62 0.51 -3.44 -7.74
CA TYR A 62 1.21 -2.15 -7.85
C TYR A 62 0.31 -0.96 -7.55
N ARG A 63 -0.93 -0.98 -8.06
CA ARG A 63 -1.91 0.09 -7.78
C ARG A 63 -2.32 0.08 -6.32
N TYR A 64 -2.53 -1.10 -5.73
CA TYR A 64 -2.85 -1.23 -4.31
C TYR A 64 -1.74 -0.62 -3.43
N LEU A 65 -0.48 -1.03 -3.65
CA LEU A 65 0.66 -0.52 -2.90
C LEU A 65 0.82 0.99 -3.07
N THR A 66 0.71 1.50 -4.31
CA THR A 66 0.75 2.95 -4.55
C THR A 66 -0.31 3.70 -3.76
N MET A 67 -1.55 3.18 -3.69
CA MET A 67 -2.61 3.81 -2.90
C MET A 67 -2.30 3.81 -1.40
N ARG A 68 -1.77 2.72 -0.85
CA ARG A 68 -1.36 2.64 0.57
C ARG A 68 -0.25 3.64 0.90
N ARG A 69 0.77 3.74 0.05
CA ARG A 69 1.85 4.73 0.20
C ARG A 69 1.32 6.17 0.15
N LEU A 70 0.39 6.45 -0.76
CA LEU A 70 -0.23 7.76 -0.86
C LEU A 70 -1.12 8.09 0.35
N ASP A 71 -1.78 7.08 0.93
CA ASP A 71 -2.54 7.23 2.18
C ASP A 71 -1.63 7.62 3.35
N ASP A 72 -0.48 6.95 3.47
CA ASP A 72 0.55 7.26 4.45
C ASP A 72 1.12 8.68 4.28
N VAL A 73 1.42 9.09 3.04
CA VAL A 73 1.82 10.48 2.73
C VAL A 73 0.79 11.48 3.26
N ARG A 74 -0.52 11.24 3.06
CA ARG A 74 -1.56 12.16 3.56
C ARG A 74 -1.52 12.29 5.08
N HIS A 75 -1.37 11.18 5.80
CA HIS A 75 -1.26 11.20 7.26
C HIS A 75 -0.02 11.95 7.74
N GLN A 76 1.12 11.73 7.10
CA GLN A 76 2.37 12.40 7.45
C GLN A 76 2.31 13.92 7.18
N LEU A 77 1.74 14.33 6.04
CA LEU A 77 1.58 15.75 5.73
C LEU A 77 0.65 16.46 6.71
N LEU A 78 -0.46 15.82 7.11
CA LEU A 78 -1.35 16.35 8.15
C LEU A 78 -0.67 16.43 9.52
N ALA A 79 0.32 15.57 9.78
CA ALA A 79 1.15 15.60 10.98
C ALA A 79 2.31 16.62 10.91
N GLY A 80 2.45 17.36 9.79
CA GLY A 80 3.47 18.39 9.61
C GLY A 80 4.80 17.91 9.03
N THR A 81 4.89 16.66 8.58
CA THR A 81 6.09 16.15 7.91
C THR A 81 6.34 16.86 6.57
N SER A 82 7.61 17.07 6.22
CA SER A 82 7.97 17.68 4.93
C SER A 82 7.62 16.75 3.75
N LEU A 83 7.43 17.32 2.55
CA LEU A 83 7.14 16.53 1.35
C LEU A 83 8.25 15.54 0.98
N VAL A 84 9.51 15.92 1.24
CA VAL A 84 10.69 15.10 0.96
C VAL A 84 10.71 13.91 1.91
N ASP A 85 10.56 14.16 3.21
CA ASP A 85 10.56 13.11 4.22
C ASP A 85 9.35 12.18 4.04
N ALA A 86 8.16 12.73 3.78
CA ALA A 86 6.96 11.94 3.54
C ALA A 86 7.10 11.02 2.32
N ALA A 87 7.76 11.48 1.25
CA ALA A 87 8.06 10.64 0.10
C ALA A 87 9.01 9.49 0.45
N ALA A 88 10.08 9.77 1.19
CA ALA A 88 11.07 8.78 1.59
C ALA A 88 10.48 7.74 2.55
N THR A 89 9.77 8.18 3.59
CA THR A 89 9.17 7.30 4.60
C THR A 89 8.06 6.43 4.01
N ALA A 90 7.24 6.97 3.11
CA ALA A 90 6.22 6.19 2.40
C ALA A 90 6.79 5.28 1.29
N GLY A 91 8.11 5.28 1.07
CA GLY A 91 8.78 4.37 0.12
C GLY A 91 8.66 4.76 -1.35
N PHE A 92 8.53 6.06 -1.66
CA PHE A 92 8.74 6.57 -3.01
C PHE A 92 10.22 6.79 -3.29
N ALA A 93 10.63 6.58 -4.55
CA ALA A 93 12.00 6.81 -5.00
C ALA A 93 12.49 8.25 -4.72
N ASP A 94 11.60 9.23 -4.92
CA ASP A 94 11.84 10.64 -4.64
C ASP A 94 10.50 11.41 -4.53
N GLN A 95 10.59 12.69 -4.14
CA GLN A 95 9.43 13.58 -4.00
C GLN A 95 8.69 13.82 -5.33
N SER A 96 9.40 13.86 -6.47
CA SER A 96 8.78 14.10 -7.78
C SER A 96 7.94 12.90 -8.22
N HIS A 97 8.44 11.69 -8.01
CA HIS A 97 7.71 10.44 -8.24
C HIS A 97 6.46 10.38 -7.37
N MET A 98 6.58 10.68 -6.07
CA MET A 98 5.44 10.79 -5.15
C MET A 98 4.41 11.82 -5.66
N THR A 99 4.85 13.03 -6.03
CA THR A 99 3.97 14.12 -6.48
C THR A 99 3.18 13.76 -7.74
N ARG A 100 3.80 13.06 -8.70
CA ARG A 100 3.11 12.58 -9.92
C ARG A 100 2.00 11.60 -9.58
N HIS A 101 2.28 10.63 -8.71
CA HIS A 101 1.27 9.66 -8.27
C HIS A 101 0.16 10.29 -7.44
N PHE A 102 0.52 11.21 -6.53
CA PHE A 102 -0.42 11.93 -5.69
C PHE A 102 -1.39 12.75 -6.54
N SER A 103 -0.86 13.57 -7.46
CA SER A 103 -1.68 14.42 -8.33
C SER A 103 -2.60 13.60 -9.23
N LYS A 104 -2.12 12.49 -9.78
CA LYS A 104 -2.94 11.56 -10.59
C LYS A 104 -4.08 10.92 -9.78
N THR A 105 -3.88 10.75 -8.47
CA THR A 105 -4.83 10.04 -7.59
C THR A 105 -5.84 10.98 -6.96
N PHE A 106 -5.41 12.15 -6.50
CA PHE A 106 -6.24 13.09 -5.73
C PHE A 106 -6.60 14.38 -6.49
N GLY A 107 -6.11 14.56 -7.71
CA GLY A 107 -6.40 15.72 -8.55
C GLY A 107 -5.69 17.01 -8.16
N LEU A 108 -4.91 17.02 -7.07
CA LEU A 108 -4.16 18.16 -6.56
C LEU A 108 -2.72 17.75 -6.27
N THR A 109 -1.78 18.71 -6.36
CA THR A 109 -0.44 18.49 -5.82
C THR A 109 -0.52 18.33 -4.29
N PRO A 110 0.40 17.58 -3.66
CA PRO A 110 0.35 17.33 -2.21
C PRO A 110 0.27 18.61 -1.36
N GLY A 111 1.03 19.66 -1.72
CA GLY A 111 1.01 20.94 -1.01
C GLY A 111 -0.33 21.65 -1.10
N ARG A 112 -0.94 21.69 -2.29
CA ARG A 112 -2.27 22.29 -2.47
C ARG A 112 -3.36 21.47 -1.78
N TRP A 113 -3.24 20.15 -1.83
CA TRP A 113 -4.11 19.25 -1.07
C TRP A 113 -4.03 19.53 0.43
N LEU A 114 -2.83 19.71 0.99
CA LEU A 114 -2.64 20.01 2.41
C LEU A 114 -3.26 21.35 2.82
N GLN A 115 -3.13 22.38 1.98
CA GLN A 115 -3.79 23.68 2.22
C GLN A 115 -5.31 23.51 2.33
N VAL A 116 -5.92 22.85 1.35
CA VAL A 116 -7.37 22.57 1.36
C VAL A 116 -7.77 21.73 2.58
N ALA A 117 -7.00 20.69 2.90
CA ALA A 117 -7.28 19.78 4.02
C ALA A 117 -7.13 20.45 5.40
N SER A 118 -6.25 21.45 5.52
CA SER A 118 -6.04 22.23 6.75
C SER A 118 -6.96 23.47 6.86
N GLY A 119 -7.88 23.67 5.90
CA GLY A 119 -8.77 24.83 5.88
C GLY A 119 -8.12 26.13 5.42
N ILE A 120 -6.89 26.08 4.92
CA ILE A 120 -6.21 27.19 4.26
C ILE A 120 -6.73 27.21 2.82
N LEU A 121 -7.76 28.01 2.56
CA LEU A 121 -8.28 28.18 1.20
C LEU A 121 -7.16 28.72 0.28
N PRO A 122 -6.85 28.05 -0.84
CA PRO A 122 -5.91 28.60 -1.81
C PRO A 122 -6.55 29.85 -2.44
N GLY A 123 -5.87 30.99 -2.30
CA GLY A 123 -6.20 32.24 -3.00
C GLY A 123 -5.99 32.15 -4.50
#